data_AF-A0A8H7UIT9-F1
#
_entry.id   AF-A0A8H7UIT9-F1
#
_cell.length_a   1.000
_cell.length_b   1.000
_cell.length_c   1.000
_cell.angle_alpha   90.00
_cell.angle_beta   90.00
_cell.angle_gamma   90.00
#
_symmetry.space_group_name_H-M   'P 1'
#
loop_
_entity.id
_entity.type
_entity.pdbx_description
1 polymer ?
#
loop_
_entity_poly.entity_id
_entity_poly.type
_entity_poly.pdbx_seq_one_letter_code
_entity_poly.pdbx_strand_id
1 'polypeptide(L)'
;MHPRRGKNLPPNTVDSRSKRLSTSEPEDYQITIAWLEQHANERYRDVEGNLPPNISEFALCKAHSSSLYRARKRAELNMAQRDQQFPTSSQVSMSLPAGFVPTPSSSAKRKRAEEGMEDMRRMQRRASLSMANPYAEQPMGFGQVVETISLRSALTDQERNDPNIMPSGTYYLRNLAITDTFTFRDILREIDLTGTAPPGKKIVITNIENDRTYPMDIAIRSVIWGKPHAELCIGVQDVVSFNLSS
;
A
#
# COMPACT_ATOMS: atom_id res chain seq x y z
N MET A 1 8.08 0.22 27.74
CA MET A 1 7.47 1.19 26.80
C MET A 1 8.58 1.89 26.05
N HIS A 2 8.64 1.75 24.72
CA HIS A 2 9.53 2.57 23.90
C HIS A 2 8.72 3.79 23.41
N PRO A 3 9.22 5.03 23.52
CA PRO A 3 8.51 6.20 23.03
C PRO A 3 8.25 6.06 21.52
N ARG A 4 6.99 6.24 21.09
CA ARG A 4 6.62 6.25 19.67
C ARG A 4 7.38 7.39 18.99
N ARG A 5 8.29 7.01 18.09
CA ARG A 5 9.10 7.91 17.25
C ARG A 5 8.20 8.92 16.54
N GLY A 6 8.42 10.22 16.77
CA GLY A 6 7.77 11.32 16.06
C GLY A 6 6.53 11.94 16.71
N LYS A 7 5.84 11.26 17.64
CA LYS A 7 4.63 11.82 18.31
C LYS A 7 4.93 12.63 19.58
N ASN A 8 6.11 12.44 20.19
CA ASN A 8 6.55 13.15 21.41
C ASN A 8 7.86 13.91 21.19
N LEU A 9 8.04 14.51 20.02
CA LEU A 9 9.16 15.42 19.84
C LEU A 9 8.88 16.67 20.70
N PRO A 10 9.84 17.13 21.52
CA PRO A 10 9.69 18.39 22.22
C PRO A 10 9.35 19.51 21.22
N PRO A 11 8.61 20.55 21.64
CA PRO A 11 8.38 21.71 20.79
C PRO A 11 9.73 22.23 20.27
N ASN A 12 9.83 22.44 18.95
CA ASN A 12 11.05 22.81 18.22
C ASN A 12 12.06 21.68 17.94
N THR A 13 11.70 20.41 18.14
CA THR A 13 12.58 19.27 17.81
C THR A 13 12.10 18.58 16.54
N VAL A 14 13.03 18.36 15.61
CA VAL A 14 12.72 17.77 14.30
C VAL A 14 12.81 16.24 14.37
N ASP A 15 11.96 15.52 13.64
CA ASP A 15 12.07 14.06 13.53
C ASP A 15 13.43 13.69 12.92
N SER A 16 14.19 12.79 13.54
CA SER A 16 15.43 12.24 12.96
C SER A 16 15.30 11.70 11.52
N ARG A 17 14.06 11.45 11.06
CA ARG A 17 13.74 10.97 9.70
C ARG A 17 13.28 12.07 8.75
N SER A 18 13.06 13.30 9.20
CA SER A 18 12.74 14.40 8.31
C SER A 18 13.98 14.84 7.56
N LYS A 19 13.88 14.92 6.24
CA LYS A 19 14.93 15.49 5.40
C LYS A 19 14.75 17.02 5.42
N ARG A 20 15.81 17.74 5.80
CA ARG A 20 15.84 19.21 5.68
C ARG A 20 15.80 19.55 4.19
N LEU A 21 14.90 20.45 3.79
CA LEU A 21 14.81 20.88 2.41
C LEU A 21 16.01 21.76 2.10
N SER A 22 16.78 21.37 1.08
CA SER A 22 17.97 22.14 0.69
C SER A 22 17.53 23.34 -0.13
N THR A 23 17.85 24.54 0.33
CA THR A 23 17.64 25.79 -0.43
C THR A 23 18.62 25.94 -1.60
N SER A 24 19.64 25.08 -1.67
CA SER A 24 20.62 25.05 -2.76
C SER A 24 20.04 24.54 -4.09
N GLU A 25 18.90 23.83 -4.05
CA GLU A 25 18.22 23.29 -5.23
C GLU A 25 16.83 23.96 -5.36
N PRO A 26 16.74 25.13 -6.01
CA PRO A 26 15.52 25.94 -6.04
C PRO A 26 14.33 25.21 -6.70
N GLU A 27 14.58 24.31 -7.65
CA GLU A 27 13.55 23.51 -8.31
C GLU A 27 12.97 22.43 -7.37
N ASP A 28 13.81 21.70 -6.63
CA ASP A 28 13.37 20.69 -5.66
C ASP A 28 12.61 21.35 -4.50
N TYR A 29 13.07 22.53 -4.09
CA TYR A 29 12.40 23.37 -3.10
C TYR A 29 10.98 23.75 -3.56
N GLN A 30 10.83 24.32 -4.76
CA GLN A 30 9.53 24.76 -5.26
C GLN A 30 8.54 23.59 -5.44
N ILE A 31 9.00 22.48 -6.03
CA ILE A 31 8.16 21.28 -6.20
C ILE A 31 7.69 20.75 -4.85
N THR A 32 8.57 20.77 -3.86
CA THR A 32 8.23 20.29 -2.52
C THR A 32 7.26 21.19 -1.80
N ILE A 33 7.44 22.52 -1.86
CA ILE A 33 6.52 23.48 -1.26
C ILE A 33 5.14 23.36 -1.91
N ALA A 34 5.04 23.35 -3.24
CA ALA A 34 3.76 23.19 -3.94
C ALA A 34 3.05 21.88 -3.57
N TRP A 35 3.82 20.79 -3.42
CA TRP A 35 3.26 19.50 -3.00
C TRP A 35 2.73 19.55 -1.56
N LEU A 36 3.48 20.17 -0.64
CA LEU A 36 3.09 20.34 0.76
C LEU A 36 1.87 21.25 0.89
N GLU A 37 1.79 22.36 0.15
CA GLU A 37 0.62 23.24 0.13
C GLU A 37 -0.66 22.51 -0.25
N GLN A 38 -0.55 21.49 -1.11
CA GLN A 38 -1.70 20.71 -1.54
C GLN A 38 -2.02 19.52 -0.61
N HIS A 39 -1.02 18.90 0.02
CA HIS A 39 -1.18 17.60 0.69
C HIS A 39 -0.80 17.58 2.18
N ALA A 40 -0.30 18.68 2.73
CA ALA A 40 0.02 18.74 4.16
C ALA A 40 -1.26 18.65 5.00
N ASN A 41 -1.16 17.89 6.09
CA ASN A 41 -2.24 17.73 7.08
C ASN A 41 -2.56 19.10 7.72
N GLU A 42 -3.85 19.35 7.98
CA GLU A 42 -4.35 20.60 8.58
C GLU A 42 -3.63 20.99 9.86
N ARG A 43 -3.16 20.03 10.66
CA ARG A 43 -2.40 20.31 11.90
C ARG A 43 -1.09 21.08 11.69
N TYR A 44 -0.58 21.10 10.47
CA TYR A 44 0.65 21.80 10.09
C TYR A 44 0.38 23.16 9.46
N ARG A 45 -0.89 23.53 9.30
CA ARG A 45 -1.30 24.83 8.81
C ARG A 45 -1.59 25.73 10.00
N ASP A 46 -1.34 27.01 9.83
CA ASP A 46 -1.76 28.03 10.79
C ASP A 46 -3.29 28.25 10.73
N VAL A 47 -3.78 29.18 11.56
CA VAL A 47 -5.21 29.53 11.65
C VAL A 47 -5.74 30.08 10.31
N GLU A 48 -4.85 30.58 9.46
CA GLU A 48 -5.17 31.14 8.14
C GLU A 48 -5.08 30.08 7.03
N GLY A 49 -4.74 28.83 7.36
CA GLY A 49 -4.62 27.73 6.42
C GLY A 49 -3.30 27.69 5.65
N ASN A 50 -2.36 28.58 5.98
CA ASN A 50 -1.05 28.67 5.36
C ASN A 50 -0.04 27.77 6.06
N LEU A 51 0.99 27.35 5.31
CA LEU A 51 2.11 26.63 5.91
C LEU A 51 3.06 27.63 6.56
N PRO A 52 3.57 27.37 7.78
CA PRO A 52 4.50 28.27 8.43
C PRO A 52 5.77 28.46 7.58
N PRO A 53 6.37 29.66 7.58
CA PRO A 53 7.50 30.00 6.70
C PRO A 53 8.75 29.13 6.91
N ASN A 54 8.84 28.42 8.05
CA ASN A 54 9.94 27.52 8.39
C ASN A 54 9.64 26.03 8.13
N ILE A 55 8.63 25.69 7.31
CA ILE A 55 8.29 24.29 7.04
C ILE A 55 9.39 23.53 6.29
N SER A 56 10.33 24.25 5.67
CA SER A 56 11.57 23.71 5.07
C SER A 56 12.41 22.91 6.07
N GLU A 57 12.27 23.20 7.36
CA GLU A 57 12.97 22.51 8.45
C GLU A 57 12.15 21.40 9.08
N PHE A 58 10.83 21.41 8.92
CA PHE A 58 9.90 20.51 9.61
C PHE A 58 9.16 19.57 8.62
N ALA A 59 9.68 18.34 8.56
CA ALA A 59 8.89 17.13 8.36
C ALA A 59 8.32 16.82 6.97
N LEU A 60 9.17 16.27 6.10
CA LEU A 60 8.74 15.13 5.29
C LEU A 60 9.00 13.85 6.09
N CYS A 61 7.96 13.29 6.72
CA CYS A 61 8.04 11.93 7.26
C CYS A 61 8.29 10.94 6.12
N LYS A 62 8.90 9.77 6.40
CA LYS A 62 9.26 8.76 5.39
C LYS A 62 8.10 8.36 4.45
N ALA A 63 6.85 8.43 4.90
CA ALA A 63 5.66 8.18 4.07
C ALA A 63 5.47 9.23 2.95
N HIS A 64 5.88 10.46 3.19
CA HIS A 64 5.86 11.53 2.19
C HIS A 64 7.02 11.42 1.21
N SER A 65 8.18 10.86 1.62
CA SER A 65 9.36 10.77 0.76
C SER A 65 9.14 9.95 -0.53
N SER A 66 8.38 8.86 -0.48
CA SER A 66 8.07 8.06 -1.66
C SER A 66 7.03 8.72 -2.57
N SER A 67 6.05 9.42 -2.00
CA SER A 67 5.03 10.15 -2.77
C SER A 67 5.61 11.39 -3.44
N LEU A 68 6.49 12.10 -2.73
CA LEU A 68 7.26 13.22 -3.26
C LEU A 68 8.19 12.77 -4.38
N TYR A 69 8.91 11.65 -4.19
CA TYR A 69 9.75 11.09 -5.25
C TYR A 69 8.94 10.77 -6.51
N ARG A 70 7.75 10.18 -6.36
CA ARG A 70 6.84 9.91 -7.49
C ARG A 70 6.32 11.20 -8.14
N ALA A 71 5.99 12.22 -7.35
CA ALA A 71 5.56 13.53 -7.86
C ALA A 71 6.68 14.22 -8.65
N ARG A 72 7.91 14.23 -8.10
CA ARG A 72 9.11 14.72 -8.77
C ARG A 72 9.37 13.99 -10.08
N LYS A 73 9.32 12.65 -10.07
CA LYS A 73 9.54 11.86 -11.29
C LYS A 73 8.50 12.15 -12.38
N ARG A 74 7.24 12.42 -12.01
CA ARG A 74 6.21 12.86 -12.96
C ARG A 74 6.49 14.27 -13.51
N ALA A 75 6.95 15.18 -12.66
CA ALA A 75 7.31 16.54 -13.09
C ALA A 75 8.49 16.52 -14.10
N GLU A 76 9.53 15.72 -13.82
CA GLU A 76 10.66 15.52 -14.74
C GLU A 76 10.20 14.96 -16.09
N LEU A 77 9.28 13.98 -16.10
CA LEU A 77 8.73 13.41 -17.34
C LEU A 77 7.89 14.44 -18.12
N ASN A 78 7.09 15.26 -17.44
CA ASN A 78 6.28 16.30 -18.09
C ASN A 78 7.14 17.40 -18.69
N MET A 79 8.26 17.77 -18.05
CA MET A 79 9.23 18.71 -18.61
C MET A 79 9.91 18.13 -19.85
N ALA A 80 10.37 16.88 -19.80
CA ALA A 80 10.98 16.21 -20.95
C ALA A 80 10.03 16.06 -22.16
N GLN A 81 8.71 15.96 -21.92
CA GLN A 81 7.71 15.95 -22.99
C GLN A 81 7.48 17.33 -23.62
N ARG A 82 7.63 18.42 -22.85
CA ARG A 82 7.51 19.79 -23.39
C ARG A 82 8.66 20.14 -24.34
N ASP A 83 9.85 19.63 -24.10
CA ASP A 83 11.02 19.87 -24.96
C ASP A 83 11.00 19.10 -26.29
N GLN A 84 10.03 18.19 -26.52
CA GLN A 84 9.85 17.49 -27.80
C GLN A 84 8.80 18.12 -28.73
N GLN A 85 8.15 19.22 -28.36
CA GLN A 85 7.29 19.97 -29.29
C GLN A 85 8.13 20.93 -30.16
N PHE A 86 8.87 20.38 -31.13
CA PHE A 86 9.34 21.14 -32.30
C PHE A 86 8.23 21.24 -33.35
N PRO A 87 8.16 22.35 -34.13
CA PRO A 87 7.06 22.63 -35.03
C PRO A 87 7.13 21.71 -36.26
N THR A 88 6.09 20.93 -36.50
CA THR A 88 5.92 20.19 -37.76
C THR A 88 5.66 21.18 -38.89
N SER A 89 6.74 21.54 -39.58
CA SER A 89 6.74 22.18 -40.90
C SER A 89 6.40 21.13 -41.96
N SER A 90 5.39 21.45 -42.77
CA SER A 90 5.17 21.09 -44.18
C SER A 90 5.47 19.65 -44.63
N GLN A 91 4.41 18.84 -44.75
CA GLN A 91 4.42 17.59 -45.51
C GLN A 91 4.53 17.88 -47.02
N VAL A 92 5.62 17.43 -47.65
CA VAL A 92 5.68 17.16 -49.09
C VAL A 92 5.54 15.65 -49.26
N SER A 93 4.56 15.27 -50.07
CA SER A 93 4.27 13.90 -50.50
C SER A 93 5.36 13.39 -51.44
N MET A 94 5.80 12.14 -51.25
CA MET A 94 6.19 11.26 -52.35
C MET A 94 5.91 9.81 -51.95
N SER A 95 5.16 9.14 -52.80
CA SER A 95 4.77 7.73 -52.76
C SER A 95 5.69 6.87 -53.62
N LEU A 96 5.55 5.54 -53.45
CA LEU A 96 5.99 4.39 -54.29
C LEU A 96 7.19 3.56 -53.73
N PRO A 97 7.36 2.29 -54.16
CA PRO A 97 6.38 1.20 -54.10
C PRO A 97 7.00 -0.12 -53.56
N ALA A 98 6.14 -1.13 -53.45
CA ALA A 98 6.42 -2.46 -52.95
C ALA A 98 7.40 -3.30 -53.80
N GLY A 99 8.08 -4.22 -53.10
CA GLY A 99 8.57 -5.48 -53.65
C GLY A 99 10.08 -5.63 -53.61
N PHE A 100 10.58 -6.46 -52.69
CA PHE A 100 11.67 -7.42 -52.97
C PHE A 100 11.80 -8.42 -51.82
N VAL A 101 11.48 -9.68 -52.10
CA VAL A 101 11.86 -10.86 -51.31
C VAL A 101 13.15 -11.40 -51.93
N PRO A 102 14.18 -11.73 -51.12
CA PRO A 102 14.73 -13.08 -51.22
C PRO A 102 15.20 -13.67 -49.88
N THR A 103 14.69 -14.86 -49.58
CA THR A 103 15.45 -15.97 -48.94
C THR A 103 16.17 -16.74 -50.07
N PRO A 104 17.34 -17.42 -49.88
CA PRO A 104 17.51 -18.43 -48.83
C PRO A 104 18.96 -18.72 -48.33
N SER A 105 19.02 -19.68 -47.39
CA SER A 105 20.08 -20.69 -47.21
C SER A 105 21.39 -20.31 -46.51
N SER A 106 21.62 -20.91 -45.34
CA SER A 106 22.87 -21.64 -45.08
C SER A 106 22.71 -22.58 -43.87
N SER A 107 22.80 -23.87 -44.19
CA SER A 107 22.91 -25.00 -43.29
C SER A 107 24.38 -25.20 -42.89
N ALA A 108 24.72 -25.06 -41.60
CA ALA A 108 25.94 -25.67 -41.06
C ALA A 108 25.89 -25.81 -39.53
N LYS A 109 26.43 -26.96 -39.06
CA LYS A 109 26.80 -27.32 -37.67
C LYS A 109 25.69 -27.90 -36.78
N ARG A 110 25.32 -29.14 -37.13
CA ARG A 110 25.06 -30.21 -36.14
C ARG A 110 26.37 -30.67 -35.48
N LYS A 111 26.24 -31.17 -34.25
CA LYS A 111 27.19 -31.95 -33.40
C LYS A 111 27.90 -31.17 -32.28
N ARG A 112 27.17 -30.95 -31.18
CA ARG A 112 27.57 -31.16 -29.75
C ARG A 112 26.56 -30.43 -28.85
N ALA A 113 25.44 -31.07 -28.50
CA ALA A 113 24.41 -30.42 -27.66
C ALA A 113 23.50 -31.39 -26.88
N GLU A 114 23.98 -32.56 -26.46
CA GLU A 114 23.10 -33.51 -25.74
C GLU A 114 23.59 -33.95 -24.36
N GLU A 115 24.84 -33.70 -23.95
CA GLU A 115 25.32 -34.13 -22.61
C GLU A 115 25.12 -33.07 -21.49
N GLY A 116 24.72 -31.84 -21.80
CA GLY A 116 24.54 -30.78 -20.80
C GLY A 116 23.14 -30.65 -20.18
N MET A 117 22.14 -31.36 -20.70
CA MET A 117 20.73 -31.16 -20.33
C MET A 117 20.20 -32.16 -19.29
N GLU A 118 20.88 -33.30 -19.10
CA GLU A 118 20.48 -34.35 -18.15
C GLU A 118 20.83 -33.96 -16.70
N ASP A 119 21.98 -33.31 -16.47
CA ASP A 119 22.44 -32.94 -15.13
C ASP A 119 21.60 -31.80 -14.52
N MET A 120 21.08 -30.89 -15.34
CA MET A 120 20.17 -29.84 -14.88
C MET A 120 18.81 -30.41 -14.45
N ARG A 121 18.34 -31.49 -15.08
CA ARG A 121 17.11 -32.20 -14.69
C ARG A 121 17.27 -33.03 -13.43
N ARG A 122 18.45 -33.62 -13.18
CA ARG A 122 18.74 -34.32 -11.92
C ARG A 122 18.79 -33.38 -10.72
N MET A 123 19.29 -32.16 -10.90
CA MET A 123 19.30 -31.17 -9.82
C MET A 123 17.89 -30.67 -9.45
N GLN A 124 16.98 -30.53 -10.42
CA GLN A 124 15.58 -30.15 -10.16
C GLN A 124 14.75 -31.20 -9.42
N ARG A 125 15.11 -32.49 -9.47
CA ARG A 125 14.36 -33.56 -8.76
C ARG A 125 14.77 -33.77 -7.31
N ARG A 126 15.86 -33.17 -6.84
CA ARG A 126 16.36 -33.37 -5.47
C ARG A 126 15.88 -32.32 -4.46
N ALA A 127 15.18 -31.28 -4.93
CA ALA A 127 14.59 -30.24 -4.10
C ALA A 127 13.14 -30.53 -3.65
N SER A 128 12.52 -31.63 -4.08
CA SER A 128 11.10 -31.93 -3.85
C SER A 128 10.82 -33.02 -2.81
N LEU A 129 11.79 -33.37 -1.95
CA LEU A 129 11.57 -34.29 -0.82
C LEU A 129 11.94 -33.64 0.51
N SER A 130 11.40 -32.44 0.74
CA SER A 130 11.37 -31.80 2.07
C SER A 130 9.93 -31.85 2.58
N MET A 131 9.67 -32.80 3.47
CA MET A 131 8.57 -32.86 4.43
C MET A 131 7.19 -32.43 3.91
N ALA A 132 6.38 -33.43 3.59
CA ALA A 132 4.93 -33.31 3.45
C ALA A 132 4.33 -32.63 4.70
N ASN A 133 3.99 -31.36 4.55
CA ASN A 133 3.08 -30.68 5.44
C ASN A 133 1.65 -31.07 5.00
N PRO A 134 0.86 -31.81 5.81
CA PRO A 134 -0.47 -32.27 5.41
C PRO A 134 -1.52 -31.15 5.27
N TYR A 135 -1.11 -29.88 5.37
CA TYR A 135 -1.93 -28.69 5.13
C TYR A 135 -1.46 -27.82 3.96
N ALA A 136 -0.42 -28.24 3.23
CA ALA A 136 0.05 -27.50 2.08
C ALA A 136 -0.66 -27.95 0.80
N GLU A 137 -1.38 -26.99 0.21
CA GLU A 137 -1.68 -26.86 -1.22
C GLU A 137 -2.91 -27.61 -1.76
N GLN A 138 -4.06 -26.93 -1.65
CA GLN A 138 -4.90 -26.79 -2.83
C GLN A 138 -4.40 -25.59 -3.66
N PRO A 139 -4.18 -25.73 -4.98
CA PRO A 139 -3.89 -24.61 -5.87
C PRO A 139 -5.21 -23.85 -6.13
N MET A 140 -5.64 -23.09 -5.12
CA MET A 140 -6.76 -22.17 -5.23
C MET A 140 -6.28 -21.01 -6.13
N GLY A 141 -6.76 -21.01 -7.37
CA GLY A 141 -6.32 -20.11 -8.43
C GLY A 141 -6.27 -18.65 -7.97
N PHE A 142 -5.20 -17.96 -8.37
CA PHE A 142 -4.87 -16.52 -8.23
C PHE A 142 -5.96 -15.62 -7.64
N GLY A 143 -6.38 -15.89 -6.40
CA GLY A 143 -7.32 -15.05 -5.70
C GLY A 143 -6.65 -13.71 -5.55
N GLN A 144 -7.31 -12.63 -6.01
CA GLN A 144 -6.80 -11.30 -5.78
C GLN A 144 -6.56 -11.14 -4.28
N VAL A 145 -5.29 -10.92 -3.94
CA VAL A 145 -4.84 -10.73 -2.57
C VAL A 145 -5.28 -9.34 -2.14
N VAL A 146 -5.76 -9.22 -0.91
CA VAL A 146 -6.11 -7.91 -0.35
C VAL A 146 -4.85 -7.07 -0.18
N GLU A 147 -4.82 -5.92 -0.85
CA GLU A 147 -3.68 -5.00 -0.85
C GLU A 147 -3.87 -3.89 0.17
N THR A 148 -5.12 -3.42 0.33
CA THR A 148 -5.45 -2.29 1.18
C THR A 148 -6.68 -2.57 2.04
N ILE A 149 -6.75 -1.89 3.17
CA ILE A 149 -7.90 -1.96 4.07
C ILE A 149 -8.34 -0.56 4.51
N SER A 150 -9.62 -0.42 4.82
CA SER A 150 -10.16 0.72 5.54
C SER A 150 -10.80 0.23 6.83
N LEU A 151 -10.67 1.01 7.90
CA LEU A 151 -11.26 0.70 9.19
C LEU A 151 -12.15 1.85 9.63
N ARG A 152 -13.40 1.53 9.94
CA ARG A 152 -14.40 2.48 10.46
C ARG A 152 -15.03 2.01 11.76
N SER A 153 -15.72 2.91 12.45
CA SER A 153 -16.57 2.53 13.58
C SER A 153 -17.66 1.55 13.15
N ALA A 154 -18.00 0.60 14.03
CA ALA A 154 -19.23 -0.16 13.89
C ALA A 154 -20.42 0.79 13.73
N LEU A 155 -21.28 0.48 12.77
CA LEU A 155 -22.53 1.20 12.58
C LEU A 155 -23.40 1.01 13.82
N THR A 156 -24.07 2.08 14.22
CA THR A 156 -25.14 1.98 15.21
C THR A 156 -26.31 1.17 14.63
N ASP A 157 -27.10 0.52 15.49
CA ASP A 157 -28.29 -0.24 15.05
C ASP A 157 -29.27 0.62 14.26
N GLN A 158 -29.26 1.94 14.50
CA GLN A 158 -30.06 2.90 13.76
C GLN A 158 -29.60 3.04 12.29
N GLU A 159 -28.29 3.13 12.05
CA GLU A 159 -27.72 3.18 10.69
C GLU A 159 -27.83 1.85 9.95
N ARG A 160 -27.93 0.72 10.65
CA ARG A 160 -28.18 -0.58 10.01
C ARG A 160 -29.61 -0.73 9.48
N ASN A 161 -30.58 -0.10 10.14
CA ASN A 161 -32.00 -0.31 9.87
C ASN A 161 -32.61 0.74 8.92
N ASP A 162 -31.96 1.90 8.73
CA ASP A 162 -32.44 2.94 7.82
C ASP A 162 -31.55 3.08 6.58
N PRO A 163 -31.99 2.59 5.40
CA PRO A 163 -31.22 2.67 4.16
C PRO A 163 -31.08 4.11 3.62
N ASN A 164 -31.83 5.09 4.14
CA ASN A 164 -31.69 6.50 3.77
C ASN A 164 -30.65 7.25 4.60
N ILE A 165 -30.18 6.67 5.72
CA ILE A 165 -29.10 7.26 6.50
C ILE A 165 -27.78 6.87 5.83
N MET A 166 -27.10 7.86 5.24
CA MET A 166 -25.74 7.65 4.75
C MET A 166 -24.86 7.20 5.92
N PRO A 167 -24.07 6.13 5.77
CA PRO A 167 -23.18 5.65 6.82
C PRO A 167 -22.15 6.73 7.11
N SER A 168 -22.41 7.52 8.14
CA SER A 168 -21.56 8.63 8.60
C SER A 168 -20.38 8.14 9.45
N GLY A 169 -20.31 6.81 9.66
CA GLY A 169 -19.30 6.13 10.46
C GLY A 169 -17.91 6.73 10.29
N THR A 170 -17.37 7.22 11.39
CA THR A 170 -16.03 7.81 11.44
C THR A 170 -15.01 6.76 11.00
N TYR A 171 -14.21 7.10 9.99
CA TYR A 171 -13.08 6.26 9.58
C TYR A 171 -11.91 6.53 10.51
N TYR A 172 -11.36 5.47 11.08
CA TYR A 172 -10.11 5.54 11.83
C TYR A 172 -8.91 5.45 10.89
N LEU A 173 -9.03 4.65 9.82
CA LEU A 173 -8.01 4.46 8.79
C LEU A 173 -8.69 4.33 7.44
N ARG A 174 -8.03 4.84 6.39
CA ARG A 174 -8.46 4.65 5.00
C ARG A 174 -7.29 4.17 4.16
N ASN A 175 -7.55 3.19 3.31
CA ASN A 175 -6.60 2.69 2.32
C ASN A 175 -5.21 2.35 2.89
N LEU A 176 -5.19 1.78 4.10
CA LEU A 176 -3.95 1.31 4.71
C LEU A 176 -3.42 0.14 3.89
N ALA A 177 -2.23 0.30 3.32
CA ALA A 177 -1.56 -0.79 2.62
C ALA A 177 -1.08 -1.85 3.62
N ILE A 178 -1.34 -3.11 3.30
CA ILE A 178 -1.01 -4.25 4.18
C ILE A 178 -0.08 -5.25 3.49
N THR A 179 0.71 -5.95 4.30
CA THR A 179 1.64 -7.01 3.86
C THR A 179 1.13 -8.41 4.26
N ASP A 180 1.82 -9.46 3.82
CA ASP A 180 1.48 -10.86 4.12
C ASP A 180 1.56 -11.22 5.59
N THR A 181 2.32 -10.45 6.38
CA THR A 181 2.48 -10.66 7.83
C THR A 181 1.61 -9.72 8.65
N PHE A 182 0.88 -8.80 8.02
CA PHE A 182 0.13 -7.77 8.73
C PHE A 182 -1.14 -8.37 9.33
N THR A 183 -1.30 -8.25 10.65
CA THR A 183 -2.41 -8.85 11.41
C THR A 183 -3.50 -7.84 11.77
N PHE A 184 -4.66 -8.33 12.20
CA PHE A 184 -5.73 -7.45 12.72
C PHE A 184 -5.31 -6.70 13.99
N ARG A 185 -4.45 -7.30 14.83
CA ARG A 185 -3.86 -6.63 15.99
C ARG A 185 -2.97 -5.45 15.57
N ASP A 186 -2.26 -5.56 14.45
CA ASP A 186 -1.43 -4.47 13.95
C ASP A 186 -2.27 -3.27 13.49
N ILE A 187 -3.48 -3.52 12.95
CA ILE A 187 -4.45 -2.44 12.69
C ILE A 187 -4.74 -1.65 13.98
N LEU A 188 -5.04 -2.35 15.08
CA LEU A 188 -5.34 -1.70 16.36
C LEU A 188 -4.16 -0.90 16.91
N ARG A 189 -2.93 -1.35 16.66
CA ARG A 189 -1.71 -0.62 17.04
C ARG A 189 -1.52 0.66 16.22
N GLU A 190 -1.96 0.67 14.98
CA GLU A 190 -1.87 1.81 14.06
C GLU A 190 -2.80 2.96 14.49
N ILE A 191 -4.01 2.63 14.95
CA ILE A 191 -4.99 3.60 15.45
C ILE A 191 -4.79 3.96 16.94
N ASP A 192 -3.69 3.54 17.55
CA ASP A 192 -3.41 3.69 18.99
C ASP A 192 -4.49 3.10 19.92
N LEU A 193 -5.39 2.26 19.39
CA LEU A 193 -6.51 1.65 20.12
C LEU A 193 -6.06 0.34 20.79
N THR A 194 -4.93 0.45 21.48
CA THR A 194 -4.34 -0.62 22.31
C THR A 194 -4.84 -0.60 23.75
N GLY A 195 -5.81 0.27 24.05
CA GLY A 195 -6.46 0.32 25.35
C GLY A 195 -7.06 -1.03 25.71
N THR A 196 -7.03 -1.36 27.00
CA THR A 196 -7.78 -2.50 27.51
C THR A 196 -9.26 -2.26 27.27
N ALA A 197 -9.92 -3.21 26.61
CA ALA A 197 -11.37 -3.18 26.48
C ALA A 197 -12.04 -3.05 27.87
N PRO A 198 -13.24 -2.45 27.96
CA PRO A 198 -13.98 -2.40 29.22
C PRO A 198 -14.12 -3.78 29.87
N PRO A 199 -14.19 -3.88 31.22
CA PRO A 199 -14.37 -5.16 31.90
C PRO A 199 -15.55 -5.96 31.35
N GLY A 200 -15.34 -7.25 31.11
CA GLY A 200 -16.36 -8.14 30.53
C GLY A 200 -16.58 -7.97 29.02
N LYS A 201 -15.82 -7.09 28.35
CA LYS A 201 -15.92 -6.87 26.90
C LYS A 201 -14.58 -7.09 26.20
N LYS A 202 -14.63 -7.39 24.90
CA LYS A 202 -13.46 -7.50 24.02
C LYS A 202 -13.65 -6.62 22.78
N ILE A 203 -12.56 -6.06 22.29
CA ILE A 203 -12.54 -5.39 20.99
C ILE A 203 -12.60 -6.46 19.90
N VAL A 204 -13.43 -6.24 18.89
CA VAL A 204 -13.58 -7.12 17.74
C VAL A 204 -13.43 -6.33 16.46
N ILE A 205 -12.89 -6.98 15.42
CA ILE A 205 -12.91 -6.46 14.06
C ILE A 205 -13.77 -7.40 13.23
N THR A 206 -14.74 -6.81 12.55
CA THR A 206 -15.71 -7.51 11.71
C THR A 206 -15.66 -6.99 10.29
N ASN A 207 -16.07 -7.83 9.34
CA ASN A 207 -16.32 -7.38 7.98
C ASN A 207 -17.67 -6.64 7.93
N ILE A 208 -17.72 -5.52 7.21
CA ILE A 208 -18.96 -4.79 6.99
C ILE A 208 -20.01 -5.60 6.22
N GLU A 209 -19.59 -6.45 5.29
CA GLU A 209 -20.52 -7.07 4.33
C GLU A 209 -21.22 -8.31 4.89
N ASN A 210 -20.55 -9.05 5.78
CA ASN A 210 -21.03 -10.35 6.26
C ASN A 210 -20.95 -10.50 7.77
N ASP A 211 -20.65 -9.42 8.51
CA ASP A 211 -20.51 -9.39 9.97
C ASP A 211 -19.56 -10.46 10.55
N ARG A 212 -18.68 -11.05 9.71
CA ARG A 212 -17.75 -12.08 10.15
C ARG A 212 -16.69 -11.47 11.06
N THR A 213 -16.54 -12.01 12.26
CA THR A 213 -15.49 -11.62 13.21
C THR A 213 -14.16 -12.27 12.83
N TYR A 214 -13.08 -11.48 12.85
CA TYR A 214 -11.74 -11.96 12.52
C TYR A 214 -10.86 -12.16 13.76
N PRO A 215 -9.99 -13.18 13.76
CA PRO A 215 -9.03 -13.42 14.84
C PRO A 215 -7.88 -12.40 14.81
N MET A 216 -7.56 -11.84 15.98
CA MET A 216 -6.62 -10.71 16.09
C MET A 216 -5.19 -11.02 15.65
N ASP A 217 -4.73 -12.25 15.91
CA ASP A 217 -3.33 -12.65 15.73
C ASP A 217 -3.06 -13.36 14.40
N ILE A 218 -4.04 -13.39 13.49
CA ILE A 218 -3.88 -13.97 12.15
C ILE A 218 -3.65 -12.86 11.13
N ALA A 219 -2.79 -13.13 10.14
CA ALA A 219 -2.55 -12.23 9.03
C ALA A 219 -3.83 -12.01 8.20
N ILE A 220 -4.07 -10.76 7.82
CA ILE A 220 -5.30 -10.36 7.12
C ILE A 220 -5.42 -11.08 5.77
N ARG A 221 -4.31 -11.16 5.03
CA ARG A 221 -4.22 -11.84 3.74
C ARG A 221 -4.42 -13.37 3.83
N SER A 222 -4.42 -13.95 5.03
CA SER A 222 -4.73 -15.36 5.25
C SER A 222 -6.21 -15.64 5.52
N VAL A 223 -7.04 -14.61 5.69
CA VAL A 223 -8.48 -14.78 6.00
C VAL A 223 -9.41 -14.01 5.07
N ILE A 224 -8.92 -12.95 4.42
CA ILE A 224 -9.67 -12.14 3.46
C ILE A 224 -9.05 -12.31 2.08
N TRP A 225 -9.87 -12.77 1.13
CA TRP A 225 -9.45 -13.03 -0.26
C TRP A 225 -10.51 -12.54 -1.24
N GLY A 226 -10.11 -12.35 -2.50
CA GLY A 226 -11.03 -12.10 -3.61
C GLY A 226 -11.36 -10.63 -3.85
N LYS A 227 -10.84 -9.71 -3.03
CA LYS A 227 -10.96 -8.27 -3.23
C LYS A 227 -9.62 -7.57 -2.98
N PRO A 228 -9.22 -6.58 -3.78
CA PRO A 228 -7.99 -5.82 -3.56
C PRO A 228 -8.12 -4.86 -2.37
N HIS A 229 -9.35 -4.50 -2.00
CA HIS A 229 -9.67 -3.63 -0.87
C HIS A 229 -10.67 -4.32 0.06
N ALA A 230 -10.46 -4.20 1.38
CA ALA A 230 -11.42 -4.68 2.38
C ALA A 230 -11.87 -3.56 3.34
N GLU A 231 -13.18 -3.43 3.48
CA GLU A 231 -13.82 -2.53 4.44
C GLU A 231 -14.10 -3.27 5.75
N LEU A 232 -13.48 -2.82 6.84
CA LEU A 232 -13.56 -3.42 8.16
C LEU A 232 -14.22 -2.46 9.13
N CYS A 233 -14.92 -3.01 10.11
CA CYS A 233 -15.45 -2.24 11.23
C CYS A 233 -14.88 -2.73 12.56
N ILE A 234 -14.62 -1.77 13.46
CA ILE A 234 -14.23 -2.04 14.84
C ILE A 234 -15.44 -1.91 15.76
N GLY A 235 -15.59 -2.88 16.65
CA GLY A 235 -16.66 -2.91 17.64
C GLY A 235 -16.18 -3.46 18.98
N VAL A 236 -17.10 -3.48 19.93
CA VAL A 236 -16.89 -4.07 21.25
C VAL A 236 -17.97 -5.13 21.45
N GLN A 237 -17.56 -6.34 21.81
CA GLN A 237 -18.44 -7.48 22.02
C GLN A 237 -18.32 -7.96 23.47
N ASP A 238 -19.42 -8.38 24.07
CA ASP A 238 -19.39 -8.99 25.40
C ASP A 238 -18.64 -10.32 25.37
N VAL A 239 -17.78 -10.54 26.37
CA VAL A 239 -17.10 -11.81 26.59
C VAL A 239 -18.10 -12.71 27.29
N VAL A 240 -18.66 -13.66 26.55
CA VAL A 240 -19.52 -14.69 27.15
C VAL A 240 -18.66 -15.51 28.12
N SER A 241 -18.81 -15.25 29.41
CA SER A 241 -18.19 -16.08 30.45
C SER A 241 -18.94 -17.40 30.52
N PHE A 242 -18.35 -18.46 29.97
CA PHE A 242 -18.84 -19.81 30.19
C PHE A 242 -18.58 -20.17 31.65
N ASN A 243 -19.62 -20.13 32.48
CA ASN A 243 -19.57 -20.70 33.83
C ASN A 243 -19.55 -22.23 33.71
N LEU A 244 -18.35 -22.81 33.72
CA LEU A 244 -18.14 -24.23 34.00
C LEU A 244 -18.28 -24.45 35.52
N SER A 245 -19.48 -24.25 36.07
CA SER A 245 -19.81 -24.76 37.40
C SER A 245 -20.40 -26.16 37.22
N SER A 246 -19.55 -27.17 37.40
CA SER A 246 -19.95 -28.57 37.64
C SER A 246 -19.87 -28.85 39.13
#